data_AF-A0A1Q5AZH1-F1
#
_entry.id   AF-A0A1Q5AZH1-F1
#
_cell.length_a   1.000
_cell.length_b   1.000
_cell.length_c   1.000
_cell.angle_alpha   90.00
_cell.angle_beta   90.00
_cell.angle_gamma   90.00
#
_symmetry.space_group_name_H-M   'P 1'
#
loop_
_entity.id
_entity.type
_entity.pdbx_description
1 polymer ?
#
loop_
_entity_poly.entity_id
_entity_poly.type
_entity_poly.pdbx_seq_one_letter_code
_entity_poly.pdbx_strand_id
1 'polypeptide(L)'
;MSVRRSITLALATLTATGLLTACGTSDPATDLAAPKGHKDAGVNIGPDQDRIRGKKVAAAADLVPEAIRKRGTLRIGASADASPPLGFYATDDKTRIGSEIDIATLIADTLGLKPQFEEVSWENLFVGLDSSKFDAVLSNVTVTEERKEKYDFATYRLDNIAFEAKKGSGWKVKEPADVAGKTISVSSGTNQEKILVEWSEENVKAGREPVDIKYFQKDTDYYLALQSGRIDAHLGPSPTAAYHVATAGQSEIIGQLSGAGGDLQGKIAATTKKDSGLVKAYAAAIDHIVQDGSYGKVLGRWGLGGEAVETSEINPPGLPKTKS
;
A
#
# COMPACT_ATOMS: atom_id res chain seq x y z
N MET A 1 34.96 -69.47 2.27
CA MET A 1 35.77 -69.45 3.51
C MET A 1 35.29 -68.29 4.37
N SER A 2 34.81 -68.60 5.59
CA SER A 2 34.57 -67.78 6.81
C SER A 2 33.95 -66.37 6.63
N VAL A 3 32.71 -66.04 7.01
CA VAL A 3 31.96 -66.13 8.29
C VAL A 3 32.66 -65.50 9.52
N ARG A 4 32.02 -64.44 10.07
CA ARG A 4 31.78 -64.05 11.50
C ARG A 4 31.50 -62.52 11.53
N ARG A 5 30.29 -62.00 11.71
CA ARG A 5 29.40 -61.85 12.91
C ARG A 5 30.10 -61.31 14.17
N SER A 6 29.63 -60.14 14.65
CA SER A 6 29.22 -59.74 16.03
C SER A 6 29.10 -58.20 16.10
N ILE A 7 27.92 -57.57 16.27
CA ILE A 7 27.04 -57.41 17.46
C ILE A 7 27.55 -56.37 18.49
N THR A 8 26.87 -55.22 18.47
CA THR A 8 26.35 -54.38 19.59
C THR A 8 27.29 -53.54 20.47
N LEU A 9 27.07 -52.22 20.47
CA LEU A 9 26.82 -51.47 21.71
C LEU A 9 25.99 -50.20 21.43
N ALA A 10 24.81 -50.13 22.02
CA ALA A 10 23.98 -48.95 22.11
C ALA A 10 24.48 -48.07 23.27
N LEU A 11 24.59 -46.76 23.06
CA LEU A 11 24.77 -45.79 24.13
C LEU A 11 23.69 -44.71 23.97
N ALA A 12 22.70 -44.77 24.87
CA ALA A 12 21.71 -43.73 25.05
C ALA A 12 22.29 -42.67 25.98
N THR A 13 22.38 -41.43 25.51
CA THR A 13 22.67 -40.26 26.35
C THR A 13 21.43 -39.38 26.44
N LEU A 14 20.77 -39.48 27.60
CA LEU A 14 19.77 -38.55 28.10
C LEU A 14 20.51 -37.30 28.62
N THR A 15 20.22 -36.13 28.08
CA THR A 15 20.57 -34.86 28.74
C THR A 15 19.33 -33.97 28.79
N ALA A 16 18.75 -33.91 29.98
CA ALA A 16 17.73 -32.95 30.39
C ALA A 16 18.38 -31.90 31.29
N THR A 17 18.29 -30.63 30.88
CA THR A 17 18.57 -29.41 31.68
C THR A 17 18.19 -28.24 30.77
N GLY A 18 17.47 -27.20 31.16
CA GLY A 18 16.87 -26.77 32.41
C GLY A 18 16.21 -25.42 32.10
N LEU A 19 14.97 -25.21 32.57
CA LEU A 19 14.27 -23.93 32.46
C LEU A 19 14.97 -22.88 33.34
N LEU A 20 15.31 -21.74 32.75
CA LEU A 20 15.63 -20.51 33.48
C LEU A 20 14.78 -19.37 32.90
N THR A 21 13.71 -19.08 33.61
CA THR A 21 13.00 -17.80 33.59
C THR A 21 13.88 -16.71 34.19
N ALA A 22 14.17 -15.66 33.43
CA ALA A 22 14.67 -14.39 33.97
C ALA A 22 13.71 -13.27 33.52
N CYS A 23 13.13 -12.58 34.51
CA CYS A 23 12.38 -11.34 34.34
C CYS A 23 13.29 -10.14 34.54
N GLY A 24 12.98 -9.04 33.85
CA GLY A 24 13.56 -7.70 34.01
C GLY A 24 14.24 -7.23 32.71
N THR A 25 14.00 -6.06 32.14
CA THR A 25 13.30 -4.84 32.56
C THR A 25 12.88 -4.07 31.30
N SER A 26 11.84 -3.26 31.41
CA SER A 26 11.21 -2.44 30.37
C SER A 26 12.10 -1.31 29.82
N ASP A 27 12.13 -1.19 28.49
CA ASP A 27 12.39 0.05 27.75
C ASP A 27 11.44 0.11 26.52
N PRO A 28 10.78 1.24 26.23
CA PRO A 28 9.87 1.37 25.10
C PRO A 28 10.64 1.83 23.87
N ALA A 29 11.29 0.88 23.19
CA ALA A 29 11.70 1.07 21.80
C ALA A 29 10.76 0.24 20.93
N THR A 30 10.09 0.91 20.00
CA THR A 30 9.16 0.37 19.02
C THR A 30 9.79 -0.79 18.24
N ASP A 31 9.54 -2.01 18.71
CA ASP A 31 9.82 -3.24 17.99
C ASP A 31 8.74 -3.41 16.92
N LEU A 32 8.91 -2.71 15.79
CA LEU A 32 8.26 -3.08 14.53
C LEU A 32 8.94 -4.37 14.07
N ALA A 33 8.50 -5.47 14.66
CA ALA A 33 8.87 -6.81 14.24
C ALA A 33 8.58 -6.92 12.73
N ALA A 34 9.65 -7.07 11.95
CA ALA A 34 9.56 -7.46 10.55
C ALA A 34 8.66 -8.71 10.46
N PRO A 35 7.66 -8.74 9.55
CA PRO A 35 6.74 -9.85 9.49
C PRO A 35 7.55 -11.12 9.21
N LYS A 36 7.52 -12.05 10.18
CA LYS A 36 8.09 -13.39 10.02
C LYS A 36 7.47 -13.99 8.75
N GLY A 37 8.34 -14.41 7.83
CA GLY A 37 7.96 -14.87 6.50
C GLY A 37 6.75 -15.80 6.54
N HIS A 38 5.69 -15.40 5.84
CA HIS A 38 4.52 -16.24 5.61
C HIS A 38 4.96 -17.46 4.79
N LYS A 39 4.91 -18.64 5.41
CA LYS A 39 4.76 -19.91 4.69
C LYS A 39 3.30 -19.99 4.22
N ASP A 40 3.11 -20.11 2.91
CA ASP A 40 1.85 -20.28 2.19
C ASP A 40 0.69 -19.34 2.59
N ALA A 41 0.60 -18.19 1.94
CA ALA A 41 -0.56 -17.30 2.03
C ALA A 41 -1.30 -17.15 0.70
N GLY A 42 -1.06 -18.04 -0.27
CA GLY A 42 -1.39 -17.89 -1.70
C GLY A 42 -2.60 -17.01 -1.95
N VAL A 43 -2.36 -15.70 -2.09
CA VAL A 43 -3.42 -14.73 -2.32
C VAL A 43 -4.09 -15.15 -3.61
N ASN A 44 -5.41 -15.37 -3.56
CA ASN A 44 -6.13 -15.77 -4.76
C ASN A 44 -6.01 -14.64 -5.79
N ILE A 45 -5.19 -14.89 -6.81
CA ILE A 45 -4.96 -14.02 -7.98
C ILE A 45 -5.73 -14.50 -9.22
N GLY A 46 -6.58 -15.53 -9.09
CA GLY A 46 -7.47 -15.99 -10.14
C GLY A 46 -8.71 -15.09 -10.30
N PRO A 47 -9.48 -15.23 -11.38
CA PRO A 47 -10.67 -14.40 -11.61
C PRO A 47 -11.81 -14.66 -10.59
N ASP A 48 -11.88 -15.88 -10.05
CA ASP A 48 -12.88 -16.29 -9.05
C ASP A 48 -12.50 -15.77 -7.67
N GLN A 49 -12.65 -14.47 -7.46
CA GLN A 49 -12.06 -13.78 -6.32
C GLN A 49 -12.69 -14.07 -4.95
N ASP A 50 -13.87 -14.69 -4.89
CA ASP A 50 -14.65 -14.87 -3.64
C ASP A 50 -14.61 -13.63 -2.75
N ARG A 51 -14.93 -12.46 -3.35
CA ARG A 51 -14.75 -11.16 -2.70
C ARG A 51 -15.53 -11.08 -1.40
N ILE A 52 -14.94 -10.39 -0.43
CA ILE A 52 -15.67 -9.94 0.75
C ILE A 52 -16.71 -8.92 0.27
N ARG A 53 -17.98 -9.16 0.58
CA ARG A 53 -19.12 -8.33 0.15
C ARG A 53 -19.72 -7.58 1.33
N GLY A 54 -20.13 -6.35 1.07
CA GLY A 54 -20.83 -5.52 2.04
C GLY A 54 -22.34 -5.76 2.00
N LYS A 55 -23.07 -5.07 2.89
CA LYS A 55 -24.53 -4.98 2.86
C LYS A 55 -24.94 -3.52 2.79
N LYS A 56 -26.02 -3.23 2.07
CA LYS A 56 -26.58 -1.88 2.01
C LYS A 56 -26.89 -1.36 3.41
N VAL A 57 -26.42 -0.15 3.70
CA VAL A 57 -26.76 0.62 4.90
C VAL A 57 -27.60 1.82 4.49
N ALA A 58 -28.85 1.86 4.95
CA ALA A 58 -29.80 2.91 4.56
C ALA A 58 -29.25 4.32 4.83
N ALA A 59 -28.69 4.56 6.02
CA ALA A 59 -28.15 5.86 6.40
C ALA A 59 -27.02 6.35 5.47
N ALA A 60 -26.12 5.45 5.02
CA ALA A 60 -25.06 5.81 4.07
C ALA A 60 -25.62 5.96 2.64
N ALA A 61 -26.52 5.08 2.23
CA ALA A 61 -27.16 5.12 0.92
C ALA A 61 -28.00 6.39 0.69
N ASP A 62 -28.65 6.91 1.73
CA ASP A 62 -29.49 8.12 1.65
C ASP A 62 -28.65 9.40 1.44
N LEU A 63 -27.36 9.37 1.76
CA LEU A 63 -26.41 10.46 1.49
C LEU A 63 -26.01 10.55 0.01
N VAL A 64 -26.16 9.47 -0.76
CA VAL A 64 -25.79 9.45 -2.18
C VAL A 64 -26.72 10.36 -2.99
N PRO A 65 -26.23 11.24 -3.89
CA PRO A 65 -27.08 12.05 -4.75
C PRO A 65 -28.15 11.25 -5.51
N GLU A 66 -29.37 11.81 -5.63
CA GLU A 66 -30.54 11.10 -6.18
C GLU A 66 -30.30 10.54 -7.60
N ALA A 67 -29.61 11.30 -8.45
CA ALA A 67 -29.28 10.87 -9.81
C ALA A 67 -28.45 9.57 -9.83
N ILE A 68 -27.51 9.44 -8.88
CA ILE A 68 -26.65 8.25 -8.74
C ILE A 68 -27.45 7.09 -8.16
N ARG A 69 -28.28 7.34 -7.13
CA ARG A 69 -29.19 6.31 -6.58
C ARG A 69 -30.13 5.75 -7.63
N LYS A 70 -30.74 6.60 -8.46
CA LYS A 70 -31.63 6.20 -9.56
C LYS A 70 -30.89 5.39 -10.63
N ARG A 71 -29.65 5.76 -10.95
CA ARG A 71 -28.81 5.01 -11.88
C ARG A 71 -28.46 3.62 -11.34
N GLY A 72 -28.34 3.47 -10.02
CA GLY A 72 -28.06 2.19 -9.36
C GLY A 72 -26.63 1.70 -9.52
N THR A 73 -25.75 2.51 -10.10
CA THR A 73 -24.33 2.19 -10.30
C THR A 73 -23.42 3.29 -9.74
N LEU A 74 -22.31 2.86 -9.14
CA LEU A 74 -21.22 3.72 -8.71
C LEU A 74 -20.07 3.53 -9.70
N ARG A 75 -19.80 4.55 -10.53
CA ARG A 75 -18.72 4.52 -11.52
C ARG A 75 -17.43 4.95 -10.85
N ILE A 76 -16.40 4.11 -10.90
CA ILE A 76 -15.17 4.26 -10.13
C ILE A 76 -13.99 4.22 -11.09
N GLY A 77 -13.24 5.31 -11.17
CA GLY A 77 -11.98 5.37 -11.87
C GLY A 77 -10.89 4.61 -11.10
N ALA A 78 -10.18 3.74 -11.81
CA ALA A 78 -9.01 3.02 -11.29
C ALA A 78 -7.86 3.13 -12.29
N SER A 79 -6.62 3.29 -11.81
CA SER A 79 -5.48 3.35 -12.71
C SER A 79 -5.27 2.00 -13.41
N ALA A 80 -5.08 2.04 -14.73
CA ALA A 80 -4.57 0.90 -15.51
C ALA A 80 -3.15 0.52 -15.04
N ASP A 81 -2.40 1.52 -14.57
CA ASP A 81 -1.00 1.44 -14.14
C ASP A 81 -0.85 1.12 -12.63
N ALA A 82 -1.95 0.82 -11.93
CA ALA A 82 -1.88 0.39 -10.55
C ALA A 82 -1.02 -0.88 -10.41
N SER A 83 -0.27 -0.95 -9.31
CA SER A 83 0.59 -2.08 -9.00
C SER A 83 -0.09 -3.06 -8.03
N PRO A 84 0.22 -4.36 -8.09
CA PRO A 84 -0.13 -5.27 -7.01
C PRO A 84 0.42 -4.78 -5.66
N PRO A 85 -0.33 -4.89 -4.55
CA PRO A 85 -1.66 -5.51 -4.42
C PRO A 85 -2.81 -4.51 -4.59
N LEU A 86 -2.56 -3.26 -4.97
CA LEU A 86 -3.55 -2.18 -4.99
C LEU A 86 -4.61 -2.41 -6.07
N GLY A 87 -4.17 -2.62 -7.32
CA GLY A 87 -5.01 -2.95 -8.46
C GLY A 87 -4.18 -3.61 -9.55
N PHE A 88 -4.62 -4.75 -10.09
CA PHE A 88 -3.94 -5.46 -11.18
C PHE A 88 -4.90 -6.47 -11.84
N TYR A 89 -4.49 -7.08 -12.96
CA TYR A 89 -5.28 -8.14 -13.57
C TYR A 89 -5.05 -9.48 -12.88
N ALA A 90 -6.13 -10.25 -12.73
CA ALA A 90 -6.06 -11.65 -12.38
C ALA A 90 -5.33 -12.46 -13.47
N THR A 91 -5.09 -13.73 -13.19
CA THR A 91 -4.42 -14.67 -14.12
C THR A 91 -5.15 -14.89 -15.46
N ASP A 92 -6.36 -14.36 -15.63
CA ASP A 92 -7.11 -14.39 -16.89
C ASP A 92 -6.85 -13.16 -17.79
N ASP A 93 -5.99 -12.24 -17.34
CA ASP A 93 -5.65 -10.96 -17.97
C ASP A 93 -6.86 -10.06 -18.29
N LYS A 94 -7.98 -10.25 -17.56
CA LYS A 94 -9.24 -9.53 -17.81
C LYS A 94 -9.90 -9.04 -16.53
N THR A 95 -9.93 -9.87 -15.50
CA THR A 95 -10.62 -9.57 -14.25
C THR A 95 -9.74 -8.67 -13.39
N ARG A 96 -10.18 -7.45 -13.07
CA ARG A 96 -9.45 -6.59 -12.14
C ARG A 96 -9.57 -7.06 -10.71
N ILE A 97 -8.45 -7.13 -10.00
CA ILE A 97 -8.33 -7.57 -8.61
C ILE A 97 -7.40 -6.62 -7.86
N GLY A 98 -7.37 -6.73 -6.54
CA GLY A 98 -6.56 -5.86 -5.67
C GLY A 98 -7.36 -5.28 -4.52
N SER A 99 -6.66 -4.72 -3.55
CA SER A 99 -7.25 -4.16 -2.34
C SER A 99 -8.18 -2.99 -2.63
N GLU A 100 -7.87 -2.17 -3.64
CA GLU A 100 -8.69 -1.00 -3.97
C GLU A 100 -9.97 -1.39 -4.70
N ILE A 101 -9.91 -2.44 -5.51
CA ILE A 101 -11.10 -3.06 -6.14
C ILE A 101 -12.01 -3.66 -5.06
N ASP A 102 -11.44 -4.33 -4.05
CA ASP A 102 -12.19 -4.88 -2.94
C ASP A 102 -12.82 -3.80 -2.05
N ILE A 103 -12.05 -2.77 -1.66
CA ILE A 103 -12.56 -1.63 -0.87
C ILE A 103 -13.65 -0.88 -1.64
N ALA A 104 -13.44 -0.58 -2.93
CA ALA A 104 -14.43 0.04 -3.79
C ALA A 104 -15.74 -0.76 -3.87
N THR A 105 -15.61 -2.10 -3.94
CA THR A 105 -16.77 -3.01 -3.95
C THR A 105 -17.53 -2.96 -2.63
N LEU A 106 -16.83 -2.98 -1.49
CA LEU A 106 -17.45 -2.85 -0.17
C LEU A 106 -18.18 -1.51 -0.01
N ILE A 107 -17.58 -0.42 -0.48
CA ILE A 107 -18.22 0.91 -0.48
C ILE A 107 -19.49 0.89 -1.33
N ALA A 108 -19.41 0.40 -2.56
CA ALA A 108 -20.57 0.32 -3.45
C ALA A 108 -21.71 -0.52 -2.86
N ASP A 109 -21.40 -1.70 -2.31
CA ASP A 109 -22.37 -2.57 -1.64
C ASP A 109 -23.03 -1.85 -0.45
N THR A 110 -22.24 -1.15 0.37
CA THR A 110 -22.72 -0.39 1.53
C THR A 110 -23.66 0.74 1.12
N LEU A 111 -23.38 1.39 -0.01
CA LEU A 111 -24.23 2.41 -0.61
C LEU A 111 -25.44 1.83 -1.37
N GLY A 112 -25.54 0.51 -1.51
CA GLY A 112 -26.60 -0.16 -2.24
C GLY A 112 -26.53 0.05 -3.75
N LEU A 113 -25.32 0.24 -4.29
CA LEU A 113 -25.03 0.46 -5.71
C LEU A 113 -24.21 -0.69 -6.27
N LYS A 114 -24.28 -0.90 -7.58
CA LYS A 114 -23.36 -1.81 -8.28
C LYS A 114 -22.07 -1.07 -8.63
N PRO A 115 -20.87 -1.57 -8.26
CA PRO A 115 -19.62 -0.97 -8.71
C PRO A 115 -19.46 -1.16 -10.22
N GLN A 116 -18.99 -0.12 -10.90
CA GLN A 116 -18.57 -0.14 -12.31
C GLN A 116 -17.19 0.49 -12.39
N PHE A 117 -16.19 -0.30 -12.74
CA PHE A 117 -14.80 0.16 -12.83
C PHE A 117 -14.51 0.71 -14.23
N GLU A 118 -13.88 1.87 -14.28
CA GLU A 118 -13.44 2.54 -15.49
C GLU A 118 -11.91 2.69 -15.42
N GLU A 119 -11.20 1.93 -16.25
CA GLU A 119 -9.75 1.95 -16.28
C GLU A 119 -9.24 3.03 -17.23
N VAL A 120 -8.34 3.87 -16.71
CA VAL A 120 -7.61 4.89 -17.45
C VAL A 120 -6.19 4.98 -16.90
N SER A 121 -5.26 5.57 -17.64
CA SER A 121 -3.92 5.84 -17.10
C SER A 121 -3.98 6.82 -15.93
N TRP A 122 -2.94 6.81 -15.09
CA TRP A 122 -2.85 7.65 -13.89
C TRP A 122 -3.14 9.12 -14.16
N GLU A 123 -2.53 9.70 -15.19
CA GLU A 123 -2.70 11.11 -15.58
C GLU A 123 -4.13 11.44 -16.04
N ASN A 124 -4.86 10.45 -16.55
CA ASN A 124 -6.22 10.63 -17.05
C ASN A 124 -7.30 10.44 -15.97
N LEU A 125 -6.95 9.97 -14.77
CA LEU A 125 -7.90 9.82 -13.66
C LEU A 125 -8.54 11.16 -13.28
N PHE A 126 -7.73 12.20 -13.14
CA PHE A 126 -8.20 13.52 -12.71
C PHE A 126 -9.03 14.20 -13.80
N VAL A 127 -8.63 14.04 -15.08
CA VAL A 127 -9.41 14.52 -16.23
C VAL A 127 -10.78 13.84 -16.29
N GLY A 128 -10.84 12.53 -16.08
CA GLY A 128 -12.09 11.77 -16.05
C GLY A 128 -13.01 12.18 -14.89
N LEU A 129 -12.45 12.54 -13.74
CA LEU A 129 -13.20 13.06 -12.61
C LEU A 129 -13.77 14.46 -12.91
N ASP A 130 -12.96 15.33 -13.50
CA ASP A 130 -13.36 16.69 -13.89
C ASP A 130 -14.53 16.67 -14.89
N SER A 131 -14.47 15.77 -15.87
CA SER A 131 -15.50 15.56 -16.89
C SER A 131 -16.68 14.70 -16.42
N SER A 132 -16.69 14.25 -15.16
CA SER A 132 -17.74 13.37 -14.59
C SER A 132 -17.93 12.04 -15.35
N LYS A 133 -16.85 11.54 -15.99
CA LYS A 133 -16.82 10.22 -16.64
C LYS A 133 -17.13 9.11 -15.62
N PHE A 134 -16.55 9.24 -14.43
CA PHE A 134 -16.84 8.43 -13.24
C PHE A 134 -17.14 9.34 -12.04
N ASP A 135 -17.69 8.76 -10.97
CA ASP A 135 -18.17 9.48 -9.80
C ASP A 135 -17.09 9.66 -8.72
N ALA A 136 -16.12 8.75 -8.66
CA ALA A 136 -14.95 8.83 -7.78
C ALA A 136 -13.74 8.09 -8.36
N VAL A 137 -12.58 8.29 -7.73
CA VAL A 137 -11.34 7.55 -7.97
C VAL A 137 -10.91 6.82 -6.69
N LEU A 138 -10.57 5.55 -6.82
CA LEU A 138 -9.87 4.75 -5.81
C LEU A 138 -8.64 4.14 -6.47
N SER A 139 -7.49 4.81 -6.34
CA SER A 139 -6.27 4.46 -7.05
C SER A 139 -5.01 4.99 -6.35
N ASN A 140 -4.88 4.76 -5.04
CA ASN A 140 -3.76 5.19 -4.20
C ASN A 140 -3.49 6.70 -4.27
N VAL A 141 -4.58 7.48 -4.29
CA VAL A 141 -4.51 8.94 -4.35
C VAL A 141 -4.23 9.51 -2.96
N THR A 142 -3.03 10.05 -2.79
CA THR A 142 -2.64 10.82 -1.61
C THR A 142 -3.45 12.12 -1.49
N VAL A 143 -3.91 12.43 -0.27
CA VAL A 143 -4.54 13.71 0.06
C VAL A 143 -3.49 14.82 0.04
N THR A 144 -3.68 15.83 -0.81
CA THR A 144 -2.81 17.03 -0.87
C THR A 144 -3.64 18.30 -0.80
N GLU A 145 -3.09 19.38 -0.25
CA GLU A 145 -3.77 20.68 -0.19
C GLU A 145 -4.04 21.26 -1.58
N GLU A 146 -3.19 20.94 -2.56
CA GLU A 146 -3.40 21.31 -3.98
C GLU A 146 -4.63 20.59 -4.57
N ARG A 147 -4.74 19.27 -4.38
CA ARG A 147 -5.87 18.51 -4.93
C ARG A 147 -7.20 18.89 -4.27
N LYS A 148 -7.19 19.31 -3.00
CA LYS A 148 -8.39 19.75 -2.25
C LYS A 148 -9.06 21.00 -2.84
N GLU A 149 -8.37 21.73 -3.71
CA GLU A 149 -8.97 22.83 -4.48
C GLU A 149 -10.01 22.35 -5.48
N LYS A 150 -9.86 21.14 -6.02
CA LYS A 150 -10.72 20.57 -7.07
C LYS A 150 -11.50 19.34 -6.63
N TYR A 151 -11.05 18.67 -5.58
CA TYR A 151 -11.57 17.38 -5.14
C TYR A 151 -11.90 17.36 -3.65
N ASP A 152 -12.82 16.48 -3.28
CA ASP A 152 -13.10 16.12 -1.89
C ASP A 152 -12.67 14.68 -1.62
N PHE A 153 -12.14 14.45 -0.43
CA PHE A 153 -11.48 13.21 -0.01
C PHE A 153 -12.18 12.55 1.17
N ALA A 154 -12.32 11.23 1.12
CA ALA A 154 -12.68 10.37 2.24
C ALA A 154 -11.60 9.29 2.44
N THR A 155 -10.86 9.32 3.55
CA THR A 155 -9.66 8.48 3.75
C THR A 155 -9.99 7.02 4.03
N TYR A 156 -9.24 6.10 3.42
CA TYR A 156 -9.39 4.66 3.68
C TYR A 156 -8.08 3.93 3.95
N ARG A 157 -6.93 4.61 3.91
CA ARG A 157 -5.62 4.01 4.20
C ARG A 157 -4.62 5.08 4.64
N LEU A 158 -3.63 4.67 5.41
CA LEU A 158 -2.42 5.47 5.59
C LEU A 158 -1.60 5.43 4.30
N ASP A 159 -1.03 6.56 3.92
CA ASP A 159 -0.04 6.64 2.83
C ASP A 159 1.34 6.36 3.44
N ASN A 160 1.76 5.10 3.36
CA ASN A 160 3.09 4.68 3.76
C ASN A 160 3.91 4.34 2.51
N ILE A 161 5.18 4.74 2.53
CA ILE A 161 6.13 4.50 1.45
C ILE A 161 7.32 3.73 1.99
N ALA A 162 7.97 2.95 1.13
CA ALA A 162 9.04 2.06 1.52
C ALA A 162 10.24 2.18 0.58
N PHE A 163 11.43 2.11 1.18
CA PHE A 163 12.66 1.81 0.46
C PHE A 163 12.79 0.30 0.31
N GLU A 164 12.85 -0.16 -0.92
CA GLU A 164 13.07 -1.55 -1.29
C GLU A 164 14.49 -1.71 -1.84
N ALA A 165 15.25 -2.64 -1.28
CA ALA A 165 16.59 -2.98 -1.77
C ALA A 165 16.75 -4.49 -1.98
N LYS A 166 17.86 -4.88 -2.59
CA LYS A 166 18.20 -6.30 -2.75
C LYS A 166 18.34 -6.97 -1.38
N LYS A 167 17.81 -8.18 -1.25
CA LYS A 167 17.85 -8.95 -0.01
C LYS A 167 19.28 -9.21 0.44
N GLY A 168 19.53 -9.05 1.74
CA GLY A 168 20.86 -9.22 2.33
C GLY A 168 21.76 -7.99 2.16
N SER A 169 21.19 -6.84 1.81
CA SER A 169 21.91 -5.57 1.72
C SER A 169 22.50 -5.14 3.07
N GLY A 170 21.82 -5.50 4.18
CA GLY A 170 22.15 -5.02 5.53
C GLY A 170 21.89 -3.52 5.71
N TRP A 171 21.41 -2.83 4.68
CA TRP A 171 21.16 -1.39 4.69
C TRP A 171 19.86 -1.08 5.42
N LYS A 172 19.85 0.04 6.15
CA LYS A 172 18.67 0.59 6.82
C LYS A 172 18.58 2.07 6.50
N VAL A 173 17.37 2.53 6.19
CA VAL A 173 17.09 3.92 5.85
C VAL A 173 16.08 4.48 6.82
N LYS A 174 16.47 5.56 7.51
CA LYS A 174 15.65 6.30 8.47
C LYS A 174 15.71 7.80 8.23
N GLU A 175 16.82 8.29 7.69
CA GLU A 175 17.06 9.72 7.52
C GLU A 175 17.82 10.01 6.21
N PRO A 176 17.86 11.28 5.75
CA PRO A 176 18.53 11.65 4.50
C PRO A 176 19.98 11.15 4.41
N ALA A 177 20.73 11.15 5.51
CA ALA A 177 22.13 10.72 5.52
C ALA A 177 22.32 9.26 5.07
N ASP A 178 21.32 8.40 5.29
CA ASP A 178 21.39 6.97 4.94
C ASP A 178 21.35 6.71 3.43
N VAL A 179 20.86 7.68 2.64
CA VAL A 179 20.71 7.59 1.18
C VAL A 179 21.77 8.39 0.42
N ALA A 180 22.65 9.13 1.11
CA ALA A 180 23.68 9.94 0.49
C ALA A 180 24.60 9.10 -0.43
N GLY A 181 24.84 9.58 -1.65
CA GLY A 181 25.67 8.89 -2.66
C GLY A 181 25.08 7.60 -3.23
N LYS A 182 23.83 7.24 -2.89
CA LYS A 182 23.15 6.05 -3.42
C LYS A 182 22.43 6.35 -4.71
N THR A 183 22.32 5.33 -5.56
CA THR A 183 21.49 5.35 -6.76
C THR A 183 20.10 4.82 -6.41
N ILE A 184 19.11 5.70 -6.31
CA ILE A 184 17.75 5.32 -5.88
C ILE A 184 16.77 5.66 -6.98
N SER A 185 15.89 4.71 -7.29
CA SER A 185 14.82 4.96 -8.25
C SER A 185 13.50 5.40 -7.61
N VAL A 186 12.70 6.14 -8.38
CA VAL A 186 11.36 6.62 -8.00
C VAL A 186 10.49 6.87 -9.25
N SER A 187 9.18 6.94 -9.09
CA SER A 187 8.25 7.34 -10.16
C SER A 187 8.02 8.85 -10.18
N SER A 188 8.00 9.44 -11.37
CA SER A 188 7.82 10.88 -11.57
C SER A 188 6.41 11.36 -11.18
N GLY A 189 6.29 12.59 -10.69
CA GLY A 189 5.02 13.21 -10.33
C GLY A 189 4.41 12.71 -9.02
N THR A 190 5.21 12.04 -8.20
CA THR A 190 4.76 11.40 -6.95
C THR A 190 5.25 12.12 -5.70
N ASN A 191 4.66 11.84 -4.55
CA ASN A 191 5.14 12.35 -3.26
C ASN A 191 6.48 11.71 -2.85
N GLN A 192 6.73 10.47 -3.26
CA GLN A 192 8.00 9.78 -3.06
C GLN A 192 9.14 10.54 -3.75
N GLU A 193 8.91 11.02 -4.98
CA GLU A 193 9.89 11.82 -5.71
C GLU A 193 10.25 13.09 -4.94
N LYS A 194 9.24 13.83 -4.46
CA LYS A 194 9.45 15.08 -3.70
C LYS A 194 10.33 14.83 -2.47
N ILE A 195 10.01 13.80 -1.69
CA ILE A 195 10.80 13.44 -0.50
C ILE A 195 12.25 13.09 -0.87
N LEU A 196 12.45 12.29 -1.93
CA LEU A 196 13.79 11.87 -2.32
C LEU A 196 14.65 13.04 -2.83
N VAL A 197 14.04 13.98 -3.56
CA VAL A 197 14.68 15.23 -3.98
C VAL A 197 15.03 16.09 -2.77
N GLU A 198 14.11 16.30 -1.85
CA GLU A 198 14.34 17.07 -0.61
C GLU A 198 15.49 16.46 0.22
N TRP A 199 15.50 15.14 0.41
CA TRP A 199 16.58 14.43 1.10
C TRP A 199 17.92 14.56 0.38
N SER A 200 17.93 14.55 -0.96
CA SER A 200 19.14 14.79 -1.76
C SER A 200 19.68 16.22 -1.56
N GLU A 201 18.80 17.23 -1.57
CA GLU A 201 19.18 18.61 -1.28
C GLU A 201 19.70 18.80 0.15
N GLU A 202 19.06 18.15 1.14
CA GLU A 202 19.52 18.16 2.54
C GLU A 202 20.91 17.55 2.68
N ASN A 203 21.20 16.47 1.96
CA ASN A 203 22.52 15.88 1.92
C ASN A 203 23.57 16.86 1.37
N VAL A 204 23.28 17.54 0.26
CA VAL A 204 24.18 18.56 -0.30
C VAL A 204 24.40 19.72 0.68
N LYS A 205 23.34 20.22 1.31
CA LYS A 205 23.42 21.28 2.34
C LYS A 205 24.26 20.85 3.55
N ALA A 206 24.23 19.56 3.89
CA ALA A 206 25.03 18.96 4.96
C ALA A 206 26.45 18.55 4.53
N GLY A 207 26.87 18.82 3.28
CA GLY A 207 28.20 18.46 2.77
C GLY A 207 28.39 16.98 2.44
N ARG A 208 27.29 16.24 2.25
CA ARG A 208 27.28 14.83 1.80
C ARG A 208 27.02 14.75 0.29
N GLU A 209 27.28 13.59 -0.31
CA GLU A 209 26.96 13.34 -1.72
C GLU A 209 25.43 13.35 -1.95
N PRO A 210 24.94 13.93 -3.06
CA PRO A 210 23.53 13.84 -3.43
C PRO A 210 23.13 12.40 -3.73
N VAL A 211 21.82 12.14 -3.73
CA VAL A 211 21.25 10.89 -4.25
C VAL A 211 21.30 10.94 -5.79
N ASP A 212 21.75 9.87 -6.44
CA ASP A 212 21.61 9.70 -7.90
C ASP A 212 20.21 9.14 -8.21
N ILE A 213 19.27 10.04 -8.51
CA ILE A 213 17.85 9.69 -8.72
C ILE A 213 17.63 9.14 -10.13
N LYS A 214 17.03 7.94 -10.23
CA LYS A 214 16.60 7.33 -11.50
C LYS A 214 15.08 7.25 -11.58
N TYR A 215 14.54 7.43 -12.78
CA TYR A 215 13.11 7.40 -13.02
C TYR A 215 12.67 6.13 -13.75
N PHE A 216 11.67 5.45 -13.18
CA PHE A 216 10.97 4.34 -13.84
C PHE A 216 9.46 4.56 -13.72
N GLN A 217 8.73 4.21 -14.78
CA GLN A 217 7.26 4.27 -14.79
C GLN A 217 6.63 2.89 -14.62
N LYS A 218 7.35 1.82 -14.98
CA LYS A 218 6.89 0.44 -14.84
C LYS A 218 7.65 -0.28 -13.74
N ASP A 219 6.92 -1.02 -12.93
CA ASP A 219 7.49 -1.80 -11.84
C ASP A 219 8.54 -2.80 -12.34
N THR A 220 8.24 -3.48 -13.45
CA THR A 220 9.14 -4.47 -14.06
C THR A 220 10.51 -3.91 -14.40
N ASP A 221 10.59 -2.63 -14.76
CA ASP A 221 11.84 -2.00 -15.17
C ASP A 221 12.73 -1.72 -13.96
N TYR A 222 12.16 -1.23 -12.85
CA TYR A 222 12.92 -1.03 -11.63
C TYR A 222 13.28 -2.36 -10.96
N TYR A 223 12.42 -3.39 -11.02
CA TYR A 223 12.74 -4.72 -10.51
C TYR A 223 14.00 -5.29 -11.17
N LEU A 224 14.08 -5.21 -12.50
CA LEU A 224 15.25 -5.64 -13.26
C LEU A 224 16.49 -4.81 -12.93
N ALA A 225 16.34 -3.48 -12.82
CA ALA A 225 17.44 -2.60 -12.44
C ALA A 225 17.96 -2.88 -11.03
N LEU A 226 17.08 -3.18 -10.08
CA LEU A 226 17.44 -3.53 -8.71
C LEU A 226 18.14 -4.89 -8.66
N GLN A 227 17.62 -5.89 -9.36
CA GLN A 227 18.23 -7.22 -9.44
C GLN A 227 19.64 -7.17 -10.05
N SER A 228 19.82 -6.36 -11.11
CA SER A 228 21.10 -6.19 -11.80
C SER A 228 22.09 -5.30 -11.05
N GLY A 229 21.67 -4.61 -9.98
CA GLY A 229 22.50 -3.64 -9.25
C GLY A 229 22.74 -2.34 -10.01
N ARG A 230 21.88 -1.99 -10.98
CA ARG A 230 21.91 -0.68 -11.65
C ARG A 230 21.37 0.43 -10.74
N ILE A 231 20.55 0.07 -9.77
CA ILE A 231 20.07 0.92 -8.68
C ILE A 231 20.33 0.18 -7.36
N ASP A 232 20.57 0.93 -6.29
CA ASP A 232 20.76 0.42 -4.94
C ASP A 232 19.42 0.16 -4.24
N ALA A 233 18.42 1.01 -4.49
CA ALA A 233 17.07 0.87 -3.97
C ALA A 233 16.01 1.50 -4.88
N HIS A 234 14.75 1.19 -4.60
CA HIS A 234 13.57 1.88 -5.11
C HIS A 234 12.79 2.49 -3.94
N LEU A 235 12.31 3.72 -4.10
CA LEU A 235 11.35 4.35 -3.17
C LEU A 235 9.98 4.40 -3.83
N GLY A 236 9.03 3.68 -3.23
CA GLY A 236 7.67 3.55 -3.78
C GLY A 236 6.62 3.32 -2.70
N PRO A 237 5.35 3.06 -3.09
CA PRO A 237 4.30 2.67 -2.15
C PRO A 237 4.70 1.42 -1.37
N SER A 238 4.55 1.49 -0.03
CA SER A 238 4.80 0.36 0.87
C SER A 238 4.02 -0.92 0.49
N PRO A 239 2.74 -0.86 0.07
CA PRO A 239 1.98 -2.03 -0.38
C PRO A 239 2.67 -2.81 -1.50
N THR A 240 3.14 -2.08 -2.52
CA THR A 240 3.77 -2.65 -3.71
C THR A 240 5.10 -3.31 -3.36
N ALA A 241 5.93 -2.61 -2.57
CA ALA A 241 7.19 -3.16 -2.08
C ALA A 241 6.97 -4.41 -1.22
N ALA A 242 6.01 -4.37 -0.28
CA ALA A 242 5.70 -5.52 0.57
C ALA A 242 5.21 -6.74 -0.22
N TYR A 243 4.35 -6.52 -1.22
CA TYR A 243 3.87 -7.58 -2.10
C TYR A 243 5.00 -8.16 -2.96
N HIS A 244 5.86 -7.32 -3.54
CA HIS A 244 6.99 -7.79 -4.34
C HIS A 244 8.00 -8.57 -3.48
N VAL A 245 8.36 -8.07 -2.29
CA VAL A 245 9.21 -8.78 -1.32
C VAL A 245 8.64 -10.15 -0.97
N ALA A 246 7.33 -10.23 -0.73
CA ALA A 246 6.66 -11.48 -0.37
C ALA A 246 6.59 -12.48 -1.53
N THR A 247 6.41 -12.01 -2.77
CA THR A 247 6.18 -12.87 -3.95
C THR A 247 7.46 -13.24 -4.70
N ALA A 248 8.40 -12.30 -4.87
CA ALA A 248 9.67 -12.54 -5.53
C ALA A 248 10.75 -13.11 -4.60
N GLY A 249 10.73 -12.71 -3.31
CA GLY A 249 11.66 -13.22 -2.29
C GLY A 249 13.13 -12.82 -2.46
N GLN A 250 13.42 -11.89 -3.37
CA GLN A 250 14.78 -11.45 -3.76
C GLN A 250 15.15 -10.04 -3.27
N SER A 251 14.18 -9.30 -2.76
CA SER A 251 14.34 -7.97 -2.17
C SER A 251 13.94 -7.96 -0.69
N GLU A 252 14.19 -6.85 -0.01
CA GLU A 252 13.75 -6.58 1.34
C GLU A 252 13.41 -5.09 1.51
N ILE A 253 12.49 -4.79 2.44
CA ILE A 253 12.22 -3.41 2.86
C ILE A 253 13.35 -2.99 3.82
N ILE A 254 14.00 -1.88 3.50
CA ILE A 254 15.12 -1.33 4.29
C ILE A 254 14.77 -0.06 5.06
N GLY A 255 13.62 0.55 4.76
CA GLY A 255 13.11 1.72 5.46
C GLY A 255 11.66 1.97 5.09
N GLN A 256 10.88 2.55 6.01
CA GLN A 256 9.52 2.99 5.77
C GLN A 256 9.31 4.35 6.40
N LEU A 257 8.47 5.16 5.77
CA LEU A 257 8.08 6.46 6.26
C LEU A 257 6.67 6.80 5.78
N SER A 258 6.09 7.83 6.38
CA SER A 258 4.88 8.45 5.87
C SER A 258 5.15 9.04 4.48
N GLY A 259 4.21 8.84 3.56
CA GLY A 259 4.22 9.46 2.24
C GLY A 259 4.08 10.99 2.29
N ALA A 260 3.79 11.58 3.44
CA ALA A 260 3.79 13.02 3.64
C ALA A 260 5.07 13.57 4.30
N GLY A 261 6.13 12.74 4.43
CA GLY A 261 7.36 13.11 5.12
C GLY A 261 7.28 12.90 6.63
N GLY A 262 8.26 13.42 7.37
CA GLY A 262 8.41 13.19 8.82
C GLY A 262 7.40 13.93 9.70
N ASP A 263 6.83 15.03 9.22
CA ASP A 263 6.02 15.95 10.03
C ASP A 263 4.51 15.69 9.97
N LEU A 264 4.07 14.89 9.00
CA LEU A 264 2.65 14.60 8.76
C LEU A 264 2.49 13.13 8.40
N GLN A 265 1.43 12.49 8.90
CA GLN A 265 1.02 11.19 8.39
C GLN A 265 0.19 11.37 7.13
N GLY A 266 0.72 10.92 5.99
CA GLY A 266 0.00 10.91 4.73
C GLY A 266 -1.18 9.95 4.77
N LYS A 267 -2.21 10.26 3.99
CA LYS A 267 -3.43 9.46 3.88
C LYS A 267 -3.82 9.26 2.43
N ILE A 268 -4.34 8.08 2.14
CA ILE A 268 -4.92 7.68 0.86
C ILE A 268 -6.44 7.76 0.98
N ALA A 269 -7.09 8.30 -0.05
CA ALA A 269 -8.51 8.59 0.02
C ALA A 269 -9.29 8.28 -1.27
N ALA A 270 -10.55 7.92 -1.08
CA ALA A 270 -11.54 7.94 -2.15
C ALA A 270 -11.72 9.39 -2.56
N THR A 271 -11.49 9.67 -3.85
CA THR A 271 -11.41 11.03 -4.38
C THR A 271 -12.63 11.31 -5.22
N THR A 272 -13.42 12.31 -4.83
CA THR A 272 -14.63 12.73 -5.55
C THR A 272 -14.43 14.14 -6.09
N LYS A 273 -15.18 14.52 -7.14
CA LYS A 273 -15.22 15.92 -7.57
C LYS A 273 -15.73 16.77 -6.41
N LYS A 274 -15.08 17.92 -6.17
CA LYS A 274 -15.49 18.84 -5.11
C LYS A 274 -16.97 19.21 -5.26
N ASP A 275 -17.69 19.25 -4.15
CA ASP A 275 -19.11 19.59 -4.08
C ASP A 275 -20.04 18.66 -4.87
N SER A 276 -19.58 17.47 -5.28
CA SER A 276 -20.40 16.44 -5.93
C SER A 276 -21.50 15.85 -5.03
N GLY A 277 -21.45 16.13 -3.72
CA GLY A 277 -22.34 15.55 -2.71
C GLY A 277 -21.98 14.12 -2.32
N LEU A 278 -20.92 13.53 -2.88
CA LEU A 278 -20.57 12.12 -2.66
C LEU A 278 -19.68 11.88 -1.44
N VAL A 279 -18.79 12.81 -1.08
CA VAL A 279 -17.72 12.55 -0.09
C VAL A 279 -18.26 12.07 1.26
N LYS A 280 -19.42 12.60 1.71
CA LYS A 280 -20.07 12.19 2.95
C LYS A 280 -20.59 10.74 2.88
N ALA A 281 -21.13 10.33 1.73
CA ALA A 281 -21.58 8.97 1.51
C ALA A 281 -20.38 8.00 1.50
N TYR A 282 -19.28 8.37 0.85
CA TYR A 282 -18.04 7.58 0.87
C TYR A 282 -17.48 7.44 2.29
N ALA A 283 -17.36 8.54 3.05
CA ALA A 283 -16.86 8.48 4.41
C ALA A 283 -17.76 7.61 5.31
N ALA A 284 -19.08 7.78 5.25
CA ALA A 284 -20.01 6.95 6.01
C ALA A 284 -19.95 5.45 5.63
N ALA A 285 -19.73 5.15 4.34
CA ALA A 285 -19.55 3.78 3.89
C ALA A 285 -18.22 3.19 4.38
N ILE A 286 -17.12 3.95 4.33
CA ILE A 286 -15.80 3.53 4.84
C ILE A 286 -15.88 3.28 6.35
N ASP A 287 -16.47 4.19 7.12
CA ASP A 287 -16.68 4.04 8.56
C ASP A 287 -17.45 2.77 8.88
N HIS A 288 -18.50 2.47 8.11
CA HIS A 288 -19.28 1.25 8.31
C HIS A 288 -18.46 -0.02 8.07
N ILE A 289 -17.69 -0.09 6.97
CA ILE A 289 -16.91 -1.29 6.64
C ILE A 289 -15.72 -1.49 7.60
N VAL A 290 -15.24 -0.41 8.21
CA VAL A 290 -14.30 -0.48 9.34
C VAL A 290 -14.98 -1.09 10.56
N GLN A 291 -16.15 -0.57 10.95
CA GLN A 291 -16.90 -1.00 12.13
C GLN A 291 -17.39 -2.45 12.04
N ASP A 292 -17.84 -2.91 10.86
CA ASP A 292 -18.34 -4.27 10.66
C ASP A 292 -17.22 -5.31 10.45
N GLY A 293 -15.97 -4.84 10.35
CA GLY A 293 -14.77 -5.65 10.20
C GLY A 293 -14.51 -6.19 8.78
N SER A 294 -15.35 -5.87 7.79
CA SER A 294 -15.14 -6.29 6.40
C SER A 294 -13.89 -5.63 5.79
N TYR A 295 -13.63 -4.35 6.11
CA TYR A 295 -12.42 -3.63 5.74
C TYR A 295 -11.14 -4.32 6.25
N GLY A 296 -11.13 -4.68 7.54
CA GLY A 296 -9.98 -5.37 8.14
C GLY A 296 -9.69 -6.72 7.47
N LYS A 297 -10.72 -7.45 7.05
CA LYS A 297 -10.56 -8.71 6.28
C LYS A 297 -9.96 -8.45 4.89
N VAL A 298 -10.38 -7.38 4.19
CA VAL A 298 -9.79 -6.99 2.91
C VAL A 298 -8.32 -6.64 3.09
N LEU A 299 -7.98 -5.78 4.07
CA LEU A 299 -6.59 -5.45 4.33
C LEU A 299 -5.76 -6.69 4.71
N GLY A 300 -6.31 -7.58 5.53
CA GLY A 300 -5.67 -8.85 5.90
C GLY A 300 -5.37 -9.73 4.70
N ARG A 301 -6.32 -9.88 3.75
CA ARG A 301 -6.14 -10.62 2.49
C ARG A 301 -4.93 -10.14 1.70
N TRP A 302 -4.68 -8.84 1.68
CA TRP A 302 -3.63 -8.20 0.89
C TRP A 302 -2.37 -7.85 1.69
N GLY A 303 -2.30 -8.23 2.98
CA GLY A 303 -1.16 -7.92 3.85
C GLY A 303 -1.03 -6.44 4.24
N LEU A 304 -2.10 -5.67 4.15
CA LEU A 304 -2.12 -4.20 4.32
C LEU A 304 -2.62 -3.73 5.69
N GLY A 305 -2.68 -4.62 6.68
CA GLY A 305 -3.19 -4.28 8.02
C GLY A 305 -2.45 -3.15 8.72
N GLY A 306 -1.16 -2.95 8.43
CA GLY A 306 -0.35 -1.85 8.97
C GLY A 306 -0.67 -0.47 8.39
N GLU A 307 -1.54 -0.39 7.38
CA GLU A 307 -1.97 0.86 6.74
C GLU A 307 -3.46 1.15 6.99
N ALA A 308 -4.06 0.44 7.96
CA ALA A 308 -5.45 0.59 8.34
C ALA A 308 -5.73 1.98 8.92
N VAL A 309 -6.92 2.52 8.64
CA VAL A 309 -7.49 3.67 9.34
C VAL A 309 -8.61 3.20 10.28
N GLU A 310 -8.76 3.88 11.42
CA GLU A 310 -9.84 3.61 12.37
C GLU A 310 -11.17 4.27 11.97
N THR A 311 -11.09 5.37 11.23
CA THR A 311 -12.24 6.14 10.73
C THR A 311 -11.84 6.86 9.45
N SER A 312 -12.81 7.15 8.61
CA SER A 312 -12.66 7.98 7.41
C SER A 312 -12.79 9.45 7.78
N GLU A 313 -11.72 10.20 7.58
CA GLU A 313 -11.76 11.65 7.67
C GLU A 313 -12.16 12.25 6.32
N ILE A 314 -12.97 13.30 6.37
CA ILE A 314 -13.29 14.11 5.20
C ILE A 314 -12.30 15.26 5.11
N ASN A 315 -11.58 15.35 3.99
CA ASN A 315 -10.66 16.45 3.69
C ASN A 315 -9.64 16.75 4.84
N PRO A 316 -8.96 15.74 5.42
CA PRO A 316 -7.96 16.00 6.47
C PRO A 316 -6.79 16.83 5.95
N PRO A 317 -5.88 17.31 6.84
CA PRO A 317 -4.63 17.93 6.41
C PRO A 317 -3.91 17.04 5.38
N GLY A 318 -3.71 17.57 4.18
CA GLY A 318 -2.96 16.91 3.12
C GLY A 318 -1.52 17.37 3.08
N LEU A 319 -0.74 16.77 2.19
CA LEU A 319 0.61 17.27 1.90
C LEU A 319 0.55 18.75 1.51
N PRO A 320 1.49 19.57 2.02
CA PRO A 320 1.52 20.99 1.71
C PRO A 320 1.71 21.20 0.21
N LYS A 321 1.23 22.33 -0.29
CA LYS A 321 1.50 22.74 -1.67
C LYS A 321 3.01 22.87 -1.84
N THR A 322 3.56 22.32 -2.92
CA THR A 322 4.95 22.57 -3.31
C THR A 322 5.12 24.06 -3.52
N LYS A 323 6.08 24.68 -2.80
CA LYS A 323 6.43 26.07 -3.01
C LYS A 323 6.93 26.18 -4.45
N SER A 324 6.21 26.94 -5.28
CA SER A 324 6.62 27.29 -6.64
C SER A 324 7.79 28.26 -6.61
#